data_AF-A0A958CU72-F1
#
_entry.id   AF-A0A958CU72-F1
#
_cell.length_a   1.000
_cell.length_b   1.000
_cell.length_c   1.000
_cell.angle_alpha   90.00
_cell.angle_beta   90.00
_cell.angle_gamma   90.00
#
_symmetry.space_group_name_H-M   'P 1'
#
loop_
_entity.id
_entity.type
_entity.pdbx_description
1 polymer ?
#
loop_
_entity_poly.entity_id
_entity_poly.type
_entity_poly.pdbx_seq_one_letter_code
_entity_poly.pdbx_strand_id
1 'polypeptide(L)'
;MITTDALPQETGPGRTAWLVAARAVWVVITVLVLALVLAGLPGRFISLLAGYERSLGGTVIAPGAAAAYAIALVAAVVLVHVALATTLFARAPRDPVALLVAVTLTVNGALLPLAFLYGEVALSPPLRFLVNAVACAGLITSIFTLYLFPDGRFVPRWTLLLAALWAFISLLAVFVPAGIGSFAHWPLLLQASLLLIWVVTGLYAQFYRFIEVSDLTQRQQAKWAAAGLLAAAMTPLVYFLAFAVLPAMNLELLPSQLVNRFGPAVLTLPALAGLIGMTMLALGMMVFPASFVIAVLRYRLWDIDRLLSRTLTYT
;
A
#
# COMPACT_ATOMS: atom_id res chain seq x y z
N MET A 1 -24.51 -47.19 23.89
CA MET A 1 -24.88 -46.56 22.60
C MET A 1 -24.77 -45.06 22.79
N ILE A 2 -23.66 -44.46 22.36
CA ILE A 2 -23.49 -43.00 22.35
C ILE A 2 -23.42 -42.63 20.86
N THR A 3 -24.40 -41.87 20.41
CA THR A 3 -24.56 -41.41 19.04
C THR A 3 -23.50 -40.37 18.70
N THR A 4 -22.65 -40.70 17.74
CA THR A 4 -21.68 -39.81 17.10
C THR A 4 -22.39 -38.99 16.03
N ASP A 5 -22.90 -37.81 16.41
CA ASP A 5 -23.26 -36.77 15.43
C ASP A 5 -22.02 -35.93 15.08
N ALA A 6 -21.16 -36.50 14.23
CA ALA A 6 -20.18 -35.72 13.49
C ALA A 6 -20.92 -35.03 12.32
N LEU A 7 -21.41 -33.81 12.54
CA LEU A 7 -21.94 -32.98 11.46
C LEU A 7 -20.84 -32.70 10.42
N PRO A 8 -21.06 -32.97 9.13
CA PRO A 8 -20.18 -32.47 8.09
C PRO A 8 -20.26 -30.94 8.10
N GLN A 9 -19.12 -30.26 8.17
CA GLN A 9 -19.05 -28.85 7.78
C GLN A 9 -19.23 -28.77 6.26
N GLU A 10 -20.47 -28.91 5.78
CA GLU A 10 -20.81 -28.63 4.40
C GLU A 10 -20.59 -27.13 4.15
N THR A 11 -19.53 -26.81 3.40
CA THR A 11 -19.36 -25.47 2.84
C THR A 11 -20.47 -25.23 1.84
N GLY A 12 -21.54 -24.56 2.26
CA GLY A 12 -22.69 -24.28 1.40
C GLY A 12 -22.28 -23.65 0.06
N PRO A 13 -23.01 -23.94 -1.04
CA PRO A 13 -22.61 -23.58 -2.41
C PRO A 13 -22.31 -22.08 -2.59
N GLY A 14 -22.98 -21.21 -1.84
CA GLY A 14 -22.73 -19.76 -1.86
C GLY A 14 -21.33 -19.34 -1.38
N ARG A 15 -20.75 -20.04 -0.40
CA ARG A 15 -19.40 -19.72 0.12
C ARG A 15 -18.31 -20.05 -0.90
N THR A 16 -18.50 -21.14 -1.65
CA THR A 16 -17.59 -21.56 -2.72
C THR A 16 -17.67 -20.60 -3.91
N ALA A 17 -18.88 -20.18 -4.31
CA ALA A 17 -19.07 -19.21 -5.40
C ALA A 17 -18.43 -17.84 -5.08
N TRP A 18 -18.62 -17.32 -3.87
CA TRP A 18 -18.00 -16.07 -3.43
C TRP A 18 -16.46 -16.13 -3.49
N LEU A 19 -15.86 -17.24 -3.04
CA LEU A 19 -14.41 -17.42 -3.10
C LEU A 19 -13.88 -17.40 -4.53
N VAL A 20 -14.58 -18.04 -5.47
CA VAL A 20 -14.19 -18.03 -6.89
C VAL A 20 -14.28 -16.63 -7.47
N ALA A 21 -15.34 -15.89 -7.17
CA ALA A 21 -15.50 -14.51 -7.61
C ALA A 21 -14.39 -13.60 -7.05
N ALA A 22 -14.10 -13.68 -5.75
CA ALA A 22 -13.03 -12.91 -5.11
C ALA A 22 -11.66 -13.17 -5.74
N ARG A 23 -11.40 -14.42 -6.14
CA ARG A 23 -10.17 -14.83 -6.82
C ARG A 23 -10.07 -14.26 -8.23
N ALA A 24 -11.13 -14.36 -9.01
CA ALA A 24 -11.18 -13.79 -10.35
C ALA A 24 -10.98 -12.25 -10.30
N VAL A 25 -11.66 -11.59 -9.36
CA VAL A 25 -11.51 -10.15 -9.13
C VAL A 25 -10.06 -9.79 -8.77
N TRP A 26 -9.41 -10.54 -7.88
CA TRP A 26 -8.01 -10.29 -7.54
C TRP A 26 -7.09 -10.39 -8.75
N VAL A 27 -7.22 -11.44 -9.59
CA VAL A 27 -6.43 -11.59 -10.82
C VAL A 27 -6.63 -10.41 -11.77
N VAL A 28 -7.88 -9.99 -11.98
CA VAL A 28 -8.21 -8.83 -12.82
C VAL A 28 -7.54 -7.56 -12.30
N ILE A 29 -7.61 -7.32 -10.98
CA ILE A 29 -6.95 -6.17 -10.33
C ILE A 29 -5.43 -6.22 -10.52
N THR A 30 -4.81 -7.39 -10.31
CA THR A 30 -3.36 -7.55 -10.48
C THR A 30 -2.93 -7.27 -11.92
N VAL A 31 -3.64 -7.82 -12.90
CA VAL A 31 -3.36 -7.58 -14.32
C VAL A 31 -3.53 -6.10 -14.67
N LEU A 32 -4.61 -5.46 -14.18
CA LEU A 32 -4.84 -4.03 -14.38
C LEU A 32 -3.69 -3.19 -13.79
N VAL A 33 -3.30 -3.47 -12.55
CA VAL A 33 -2.19 -2.78 -11.88
C VAL A 33 -0.89 -2.91 -12.68
N LEU A 34 -0.53 -4.12 -13.10
CA LEU A 34 0.69 -4.35 -13.87
C LEU A 34 0.64 -3.65 -15.23
N ALA A 35 -0.51 -3.70 -15.92
CA ALA A 35 -0.69 -3.01 -17.19
C ALA A 35 -0.55 -1.49 -17.07
N LEU A 36 -1.19 -0.89 -16.05
CA LEU A 36 -1.09 0.55 -15.79
C LEU A 36 0.33 0.97 -15.43
N VAL A 37 1.03 0.17 -14.62
CA VAL A 37 2.43 0.46 -14.26
C VAL A 37 3.33 0.40 -15.50
N LEU A 38 3.25 -0.70 -16.26
CA LEU A 38 4.05 -0.89 -17.48
C LEU A 38 3.81 0.21 -18.51
N ALA A 39 2.56 0.62 -18.71
CA ALA A 39 2.20 1.70 -19.63
C ALA A 39 2.77 3.07 -19.21
N GLY A 40 2.93 3.32 -17.90
CA GLY A 40 3.44 4.58 -17.37
C GLY A 40 4.97 4.70 -17.38
N LEU A 41 5.71 3.58 -17.41
CA LEU A 41 7.17 3.59 -17.27
C LEU A 41 7.90 4.43 -18.34
N PRO A 42 7.58 4.34 -19.65
CA PRO A 42 8.34 5.07 -20.67
C PRO A 42 8.22 6.57 -20.51
N GLY A 43 7.00 7.07 -20.26
CA GLY A 43 6.74 8.50 -20.06
C GLY A 43 7.49 9.02 -18.84
N ARG A 44 7.45 8.29 -17.72
CA ARG A 44 8.17 8.67 -16.51
C ARG A 44 9.69 8.60 -16.67
N PHE A 45 10.20 7.63 -17.43
CA PHE A 45 11.64 7.55 -17.72
C PHE A 45 12.12 8.79 -18.48
N ILE A 46 11.39 9.20 -19.52
CA ILE A 46 11.73 10.39 -20.32
C ILE A 46 11.71 11.65 -19.45
N SER A 47 10.67 11.83 -18.62
CA SER A 47 10.59 13.01 -17.74
C SER A 47 11.72 13.05 -16.72
N LEU A 48 12.08 11.90 -16.13
CA LEU A 48 13.18 11.79 -15.18
C LEU A 48 14.53 12.04 -15.84
N LEU A 49 14.77 11.47 -17.03
CA LEU A 49 16.00 11.68 -17.80
C LEU A 49 16.23 13.17 -18.06
N ALA A 50 15.22 13.89 -18.58
CA ALA A 50 15.31 15.33 -18.82
C ALA A 50 15.53 16.15 -17.53
N GLY A 51 14.96 15.71 -16.39
CA GLY A 51 15.21 16.30 -15.08
C GLY A 51 16.65 16.08 -14.61
N TYR A 52 17.17 14.87 -14.76
CA TYR A 52 18.53 14.51 -14.36
C TYR A 52 19.60 15.06 -15.29
N GLU A 53 19.35 15.25 -16.58
CA GLU A 53 20.28 15.93 -17.50
C GLU A 53 20.54 17.38 -17.05
N ARG A 54 19.49 18.07 -16.61
CA ARG A 54 19.59 19.44 -16.10
C ARG A 54 20.29 19.52 -14.73
N SER A 55 20.17 18.50 -13.91
CA SER A 55 20.61 18.54 -12.50
C SER A 55 21.90 17.78 -12.21
N LEU A 56 22.22 16.75 -12.99
CA LEU A 56 23.39 15.89 -12.82
C LEU A 56 24.38 15.98 -14.00
N GLY A 57 24.11 16.85 -14.98
CA GLY A 57 25.01 17.10 -16.10
C GLY A 57 26.42 17.44 -15.63
N GLY A 58 27.42 16.72 -16.13
CA GLY A 58 28.84 16.91 -15.75
C GLY A 58 29.23 16.30 -14.39
N THR A 59 28.33 15.59 -13.70
CA THR A 59 28.68 14.80 -12.50
C THR A 59 29.12 13.38 -12.88
N VAL A 60 29.64 12.63 -11.90
CA VAL A 60 30.02 11.21 -12.08
C VAL A 60 28.80 10.31 -12.32
N ILE A 61 27.60 10.73 -11.87
CA ILE A 61 26.38 9.93 -12.02
C ILE A 61 25.73 10.28 -13.35
N ALA A 62 25.73 9.33 -14.27
CA ALA A 62 25.08 9.49 -15.57
C ALA A 62 23.55 9.72 -15.39
N PRO A 63 22.95 10.76 -16.00
CA PRO A 63 21.52 11.04 -15.90
C PRO A 63 20.61 9.86 -16.26
N GLY A 64 20.96 9.11 -17.31
CA GLY A 64 20.24 7.91 -17.71
C GLY A 64 20.29 6.78 -16.69
N ALA A 65 21.41 6.65 -15.97
CA ALA A 65 21.53 5.66 -14.90
C ALA A 65 20.65 6.04 -13.70
N ALA A 66 20.61 7.33 -13.33
CA ALA A 66 19.71 7.82 -12.27
C ALA A 66 18.23 7.64 -12.63
N ALA A 67 17.84 7.95 -13.87
CA ALA A 67 16.48 7.73 -14.37
C ALA A 67 16.10 6.25 -14.36
N ALA A 68 16.98 5.36 -14.86
CA ALA A 68 16.76 3.92 -14.87
C ALA A 68 16.64 3.36 -13.44
N TYR A 69 17.50 3.82 -12.52
CA TYR A 69 17.44 3.42 -11.11
C TYR A 69 16.12 3.82 -10.45
N ALA A 70 15.65 5.05 -10.67
CA ALA A 70 14.37 5.50 -10.13
C ALA A 70 13.18 4.66 -10.67
N ILE A 71 13.19 4.33 -11.97
CA ILE A 71 12.19 3.43 -12.56
C ILE A 71 12.30 2.01 -11.96
N ALA A 72 13.51 1.50 -11.75
CA ALA A 72 13.72 0.20 -11.14
C ALA A 72 13.18 0.15 -9.71
N LEU A 73 13.33 1.22 -8.91
CA LEU A 73 12.73 1.32 -7.58
C LEU A 73 11.19 1.25 -7.63
N VAL A 74 10.57 2.01 -8.54
CA VAL A 74 9.12 2.00 -8.74
C VAL A 74 8.63 0.60 -9.11
N ALA A 75 9.29 -0.05 -10.07
CA ALA A 75 8.97 -1.42 -10.47
C ALA A 75 9.18 -2.42 -9.33
N ALA A 76 10.28 -2.29 -8.57
CA ALA A 76 10.58 -3.18 -7.45
C ALA A 76 9.50 -3.11 -6.38
N VAL A 77 9.00 -1.92 -6.01
CA VAL A 77 7.91 -1.77 -5.04
C VAL A 77 6.68 -2.55 -5.50
N VAL A 78 6.24 -2.34 -6.74
CA VAL A 78 5.06 -3.03 -7.29
C VAL A 78 5.28 -4.54 -7.34
N LEU A 79 6.42 -5.00 -7.85
CA LEU A 79 6.72 -6.41 -8.01
C LEU A 79 6.81 -7.14 -6.66
N VAL A 80 7.43 -6.54 -5.65
CA VAL A 80 7.49 -7.12 -4.30
C VAL A 80 6.09 -7.23 -3.70
N HIS A 81 5.26 -6.21 -3.83
CA HIS A 81 3.88 -6.24 -3.34
C HIS A 81 3.03 -7.30 -4.05
N VAL A 82 3.13 -7.38 -5.39
CA VAL A 82 2.40 -8.38 -6.19
C VAL A 82 2.90 -9.79 -5.88
N ALA A 83 4.21 -10.00 -5.73
CA ALA A 83 4.76 -11.31 -5.36
C ALA A 83 4.26 -11.75 -3.98
N LEU A 84 4.27 -10.84 -3.00
CA LEU A 84 3.78 -11.10 -1.65
C LEU A 84 2.26 -11.31 -1.62
N ALA A 85 1.48 -10.54 -2.38
CA ALA A 85 0.05 -10.80 -2.57
C ALA A 85 -0.21 -12.18 -3.20
N THR A 86 0.56 -12.56 -4.23
CA THR A 86 0.42 -13.84 -4.94
C THR A 86 0.77 -15.02 -4.03
N THR A 87 1.84 -14.91 -3.24
CA THR A 87 2.20 -15.95 -2.25
C THR A 87 1.11 -16.12 -1.20
N LEU A 88 0.55 -15.03 -0.69
CA LEU A 88 -0.55 -15.07 0.26
C LEU A 88 -1.80 -15.70 -0.36
N PHE A 89 -2.14 -15.30 -1.59
CA PHE A 89 -3.25 -15.85 -2.35
C PHE A 89 -3.11 -17.36 -2.58
N ALA A 90 -1.92 -17.83 -2.94
CA ALA A 90 -1.64 -19.24 -3.20
C ALA A 90 -1.65 -20.10 -1.92
N ARG A 91 -1.14 -19.56 -0.80
CA ARG A 91 -1.06 -20.28 0.48
C ARG A 91 -2.36 -20.26 1.27
N ALA A 92 -3.17 -19.22 1.08
CA ALA A 92 -4.37 -18.98 1.89
C ALA A 92 -5.66 -18.74 1.10
N PRO A 93 -5.97 -19.52 0.04
CA PRO A 93 -6.98 -19.15 -0.94
C PRO A 93 -8.44 -19.24 -0.43
N ARG A 94 -8.67 -19.77 0.78
CA ARG A 94 -10.00 -19.91 1.41
C ARG A 94 -10.21 -18.97 2.60
N ASP A 95 -9.19 -18.19 2.95
CA ASP A 95 -9.23 -17.28 4.08
C ASP A 95 -9.61 -15.86 3.62
N PRO A 96 -10.78 -15.34 4.04
CA PRO A 96 -11.28 -14.05 3.56
C PRO A 96 -10.36 -12.87 3.93
N VAL A 97 -9.70 -12.93 5.09
CA VAL A 97 -8.78 -11.88 5.52
C VAL A 97 -7.49 -11.96 4.72
N ALA A 98 -7.01 -13.16 4.40
CA ALA A 98 -5.84 -13.31 3.54
C ALA A 98 -6.11 -12.75 2.13
N LEU A 99 -7.30 -12.98 1.58
CA LEU A 99 -7.71 -12.40 0.30
C LEU A 99 -7.81 -10.88 0.36
N LEU A 100 -8.39 -10.32 1.44
CA LEU A 100 -8.41 -8.87 1.67
C LEU A 100 -6.99 -8.30 1.69
N VAL A 101 -6.09 -8.90 2.47
CA VAL A 101 -4.68 -8.48 2.54
C VAL A 101 -4.03 -8.60 1.16
N ALA A 102 -4.24 -9.67 0.40
CA ALA A 102 -3.67 -9.83 -0.94
C ALA A 102 -4.16 -8.74 -1.91
N VAL A 103 -5.45 -8.38 -1.86
CA VAL A 103 -5.98 -7.23 -2.60
C VAL A 103 -5.29 -5.95 -2.14
N THR A 104 -5.27 -5.68 -0.83
CA THR A 104 -4.63 -4.48 -0.25
C THR A 104 -3.18 -4.35 -0.69
N LEU A 105 -2.36 -5.41 -0.57
CA LEU A 105 -0.97 -5.36 -1.01
C LEU A 105 -0.85 -5.00 -2.49
N THR A 106 -1.72 -5.56 -3.34
CA THR A 106 -1.71 -5.30 -4.79
C THR A 106 -2.02 -3.84 -5.12
N VAL A 107 -3.12 -3.29 -4.58
CA VAL A 107 -3.55 -1.92 -4.89
C VAL A 107 -2.77 -0.85 -4.11
N ASN A 108 -2.37 -1.12 -2.87
CA ASN A 108 -1.56 -0.22 -2.08
C ASN A 108 -0.12 -0.15 -2.62
N GLY A 109 0.45 -1.29 -3.03
CA GLY A 109 1.76 -1.34 -3.68
C GLY A 109 1.83 -0.54 -4.98
N ALA A 110 0.69 -0.31 -5.64
CA ALA A 110 0.57 0.50 -6.84
C ALA A 110 0.24 1.97 -6.56
N LEU A 111 -0.20 2.32 -5.33
CA LEU A 111 -0.74 3.63 -4.99
C LEU A 111 0.24 4.78 -5.32
N LEU A 112 1.42 4.78 -4.68
CA LEU A 112 2.45 5.80 -4.92
C LEU A 112 3.14 5.63 -6.28
N PRO A 113 3.49 4.41 -6.74
CA PRO A 113 3.96 4.20 -8.11
C PRO A 113 3.09 4.84 -9.18
N LEU A 114 1.78 4.61 -9.17
CA LEU A 114 0.87 5.21 -10.15
C LEU A 114 0.80 6.74 -10.02
N ALA A 115 0.86 7.28 -8.80
CA ALA A 115 0.95 8.72 -8.59
C ALA A 115 2.23 9.32 -9.21
N PHE A 116 3.37 8.65 -9.07
CA PHE A 116 4.63 9.09 -9.70
C PHE A 116 4.64 8.93 -11.22
N LEU A 117 3.98 7.90 -11.75
CA LEU A 117 3.94 7.63 -13.19
C LEU A 117 3.01 8.60 -13.93
N TYR A 118 1.93 9.02 -13.29
CA TYR A 118 0.83 9.74 -13.97
C TYR A 118 0.50 11.12 -13.39
N GLY A 119 1.13 11.54 -12.28
CA GLY A 119 0.77 12.78 -11.57
C GLY A 119 0.88 14.05 -12.41
N GLU A 120 1.81 14.09 -13.36
CA GLU A 120 2.06 15.23 -14.25
C GLU A 120 1.53 15.02 -15.68
N VAL A 121 0.87 13.87 -15.94
CA VAL A 121 0.47 13.46 -17.29
C VAL A 121 -1.01 13.77 -17.53
N ALA A 122 -1.31 14.40 -18.67
CA ALA A 122 -2.68 14.58 -19.13
C ALA A 122 -3.24 13.24 -19.65
N LEU A 123 -4.05 12.57 -18.82
CA LEU A 123 -4.70 11.30 -19.18
C LEU A 123 -6.06 11.51 -19.85
N SER A 124 -6.39 10.62 -20.77
CA SER A 124 -7.76 10.47 -21.28
C SER A 124 -8.73 10.11 -20.13
N PRO A 125 -10.02 10.48 -20.21
CA PRO A 125 -10.97 10.21 -19.13
C PRO A 125 -11.05 8.73 -18.69
N PRO A 126 -11.07 7.73 -19.60
CA PRO A 126 -11.12 6.33 -19.19
C PRO A 126 -9.86 5.88 -18.44
N LEU A 127 -8.67 6.28 -18.91
CA LEU A 127 -7.41 5.89 -18.26
C LEU A 127 -7.27 6.55 -16.89
N ARG A 128 -7.67 7.83 -16.77
CA ARG A 128 -7.74 8.53 -15.49
C ARG A 128 -8.65 7.81 -14.50
N PHE A 129 -9.82 7.36 -14.94
CA PHE A 129 -10.74 6.60 -14.10
C PHE A 129 -10.09 5.32 -13.58
N LEU A 130 -9.40 4.55 -14.42
CA LEU A 130 -8.73 3.31 -14.00
C LEU A 130 -7.62 3.55 -12.96
N VAL A 131 -6.75 4.54 -13.20
CA VAL A 131 -5.70 4.93 -12.26
C VAL A 131 -6.31 5.35 -10.92
N ASN A 132 -7.35 6.19 -10.97
CA ASN A 132 -8.07 6.66 -9.79
C ASN A 132 -8.78 5.51 -9.05
N ALA A 133 -9.37 4.56 -9.76
CA ALA A 133 -10.03 3.40 -9.15
C ALA A 133 -9.02 2.53 -8.37
N VAL A 134 -7.84 2.28 -8.94
CA VAL A 134 -6.76 1.56 -8.24
C VAL A 134 -6.29 2.35 -7.02
N ALA A 135 -6.06 3.65 -7.16
CA ALA A 135 -5.63 4.49 -6.04
C ALA A 135 -6.67 4.52 -4.91
N CYS A 136 -7.95 4.73 -5.25
CA CYS A 136 -9.04 4.72 -4.29
C CYS A 136 -9.17 3.37 -3.59
N ALA A 137 -9.07 2.26 -4.33
CA ALA A 137 -9.07 0.92 -3.74
C ALA A 137 -7.88 0.73 -2.78
N GLY A 138 -6.70 1.24 -3.14
CA GLY A 138 -5.52 1.25 -2.28
C GLY A 138 -5.76 1.98 -0.95
N LEU A 139 -6.30 3.20 -1.01
CA LEU A 139 -6.62 3.98 0.19
C LEU A 139 -7.63 3.27 1.08
N ILE A 140 -8.73 2.78 0.50
CA ILE A 140 -9.83 2.17 1.26
C ILE A 140 -9.38 0.85 1.88
N THR A 141 -8.84 -0.05 1.07
CA THR A 141 -8.52 -1.41 1.53
C THR A 141 -7.38 -1.41 2.54
N SER A 142 -6.44 -0.45 2.48
CA SER A 142 -5.43 -0.30 3.54
C SER A 142 -6.07 -0.09 4.91
N ILE A 143 -6.97 0.89 5.06
CA ILE A 143 -7.63 1.15 6.35
C ILE A 143 -8.53 -0.01 6.79
N PHE A 144 -9.27 -0.61 5.85
CA PHE A 144 -10.08 -1.79 6.15
C PHE A 144 -9.23 -2.94 6.67
N THR A 145 -8.09 -3.23 6.03
CA THR A 145 -7.14 -4.24 6.48
C THR A 145 -6.66 -3.96 7.90
N LEU A 146 -6.38 -2.71 8.26
CA LEU A 146 -5.94 -2.36 9.61
C LEU A 146 -6.98 -2.65 10.69
N TYR A 147 -8.27 -2.40 10.41
CA TYR A 147 -9.31 -2.62 11.41
C TYR A 147 -9.85 -4.06 11.42
N LEU A 148 -9.82 -4.76 10.29
CA LEU A 148 -10.30 -6.13 10.17
C LEU A 148 -9.25 -7.17 10.56
N PHE A 149 -7.97 -6.89 10.39
CA PHE A 149 -6.91 -7.86 10.70
C PHE A 149 -6.79 -8.09 12.22
N PRO A 150 -6.57 -9.34 12.68
CA PRO A 150 -6.33 -10.57 11.90
C PRO A 150 -7.55 -11.46 11.60
N ASP A 151 -8.71 -11.25 12.22
CA ASP A 151 -9.81 -12.22 12.24
C ASP A 151 -11.02 -11.85 11.34
N GLY A 152 -10.98 -10.68 10.70
CA GLY A 152 -12.04 -10.17 9.84
C GLY A 152 -13.15 -9.44 10.58
N ARG A 153 -12.94 -9.03 11.83
CA ARG A 153 -13.95 -8.34 12.65
C ARG A 153 -13.50 -6.93 13.01
N PHE A 154 -14.45 -5.98 13.00
CA PHE A 154 -14.24 -4.62 13.50
C PHE A 154 -14.27 -4.63 15.03
N VAL A 155 -13.08 -4.54 15.63
CA VAL A 155 -12.92 -4.48 17.09
C VAL A 155 -11.90 -3.38 17.42
N PRO A 156 -12.32 -2.32 18.15
CA PRO A 156 -13.67 -2.04 18.63
C PRO A 156 -14.70 -1.79 17.51
N ARG A 157 -16.01 -1.99 17.78
CA ARG A 157 -17.07 -1.86 16.76
C ARG A 157 -17.17 -0.48 16.12
N TRP A 158 -16.77 0.58 16.81
CA TRP A 158 -16.77 1.94 16.26
C TRP A 158 -15.78 2.12 15.10
N THR A 159 -14.77 1.25 14.97
CA THR A 159 -13.82 1.29 13.85
C THR A 159 -14.49 1.09 12.49
N LEU A 160 -15.66 0.44 12.45
CA LEU A 160 -16.48 0.35 11.25
C LEU A 160 -16.90 1.73 10.75
N LEU A 161 -17.30 2.64 11.66
CA LEU A 161 -17.70 3.99 11.29
C LEU A 161 -16.52 4.77 10.72
N LEU A 162 -15.32 4.63 11.30
CA LEU A 162 -14.12 5.29 10.77
C LEU A 162 -13.68 4.70 9.42
N ALA A 163 -13.83 3.40 9.23
CA ALA A 163 -13.56 2.75 7.95
C ALA A 163 -14.53 3.26 6.86
N ALA A 164 -15.82 3.36 7.18
CA ALA A 164 -16.83 3.89 6.27
C ALA A 164 -16.60 5.38 5.96
N LEU A 165 -16.28 6.18 6.98
CA LEU A 165 -15.94 7.59 6.81
C LEU A 165 -14.73 7.77 5.90
N TRP A 166 -13.68 6.96 6.10
CA TRP A 166 -12.51 6.98 5.24
C TRP A 166 -12.81 6.59 3.80
N ALA A 167 -13.66 5.58 3.59
CA ALA A 167 -14.10 5.20 2.27
C ALA A 167 -14.84 6.35 1.57
N PHE A 168 -15.72 7.03 2.29
CA PHE A 168 -16.43 8.20 1.78
C PHE A 168 -15.48 9.35 1.43
N ILE A 169 -14.56 9.70 2.34
CA ILE A 169 -13.55 10.75 2.10
C ILE A 169 -12.67 10.39 0.89
N SER A 170 -12.20 9.14 0.79
CA SER A 170 -11.36 8.68 -0.31
C SER A 170 -12.08 8.75 -1.66
N LEU A 171 -13.35 8.35 -1.70
CA LEU A 171 -14.18 8.44 -2.91
C LEU A 171 -14.34 9.89 -3.37
N LEU A 172 -14.66 10.80 -2.45
CA LEU A 172 -14.78 12.22 -2.77
C LEU A 172 -13.44 12.80 -3.22
N ALA A 173 -12.35 12.50 -2.49
CA ALA A 173 -11.04 13.04 -2.77
C ALA A 173 -10.51 12.62 -4.16
N VAL A 174 -10.80 11.39 -4.58
CA VAL A 174 -10.28 10.82 -5.82
C VAL A 174 -11.18 11.10 -7.03
N PHE A 175 -12.51 11.04 -6.86
CA PHE A 175 -13.45 11.18 -7.99
C PHE A 175 -14.11 12.56 -8.11
N VAL A 176 -13.97 13.41 -7.10
CA VAL A 176 -14.43 14.81 -7.14
C VAL A 176 -13.23 15.75 -6.91
N PRO A 177 -12.21 15.72 -7.80
CA PRO A 177 -10.95 16.42 -7.58
C PRO A 177 -11.09 17.95 -7.56
N ALA A 178 -12.14 18.52 -8.17
CA ALA A 178 -12.43 19.95 -8.15
C ALA A 178 -13.19 20.40 -6.87
N GLY A 179 -13.65 19.46 -6.04
CA GLY A 179 -14.39 19.77 -4.81
C GLY A 179 -13.47 20.07 -3.63
N ILE A 180 -14.07 20.60 -2.56
CA ILE A 180 -13.39 20.86 -1.28
C ILE A 180 -12.84 19.58 -0.61
N GLY A 181 -13.29 18.40 -1.04
CA GLY A 181 -12.84 17.10 -0.52
C GLY A 181 -11.56 16.56 -1.15
N SER A 182 -11.02 17.21 -2.18
CA SER A 182 -9.80 16.77 -2.87
C SER A 182 -8.55 16.98 -2.01
N PHE A 183 -7.77 15.91 -1.81
CA PHE A 183 -6.51 15.98 -1.08
C PHE A 183 -5.51 16.94 -1.71
N ALA A 184 -5.55 17.11 -3.04
CA ALA A 184 -4.64 18.00 -3.75
C ALA A 184 -4.79 19.47 -3.34
N HIS A 185 -5.99 19.87 -2.87
CA HIS A 185 -6.27 21.23 -2.43
C HIS A 185 -6.03 21.46 -0.94
N TRP A 186 -5.75 20.40 -0.18
CA TRP A 186 -5.59 20.51 1.26
C TRP A 186 -4.17 20.94 1.64
N PRO A 187 -4.02 21.82 2.64
CA PRO A 187 -2.71 22.12 3.20
C PRO A 187 -2.02 20.84 3.68
N LEU A 188 -0.70 20.77 3.51
CA LEU A 188 0.06 19.58 3.90
C LEU A 188 -0.18 19.16 5.35
N LEU A 189 -0.29 20.12 6.27
CA LEU A 189 -0.57 19.84 7.68
C LEU A 189 -1.90 19.11 7.85
N LEU A 190 -2.93 19.46 7.10
CA LEU A 190 -4.22 18.77 7.15
C LEU A 190 -4.12 17.34 6.60
N GLN A 191 -3.39 17.15 5.48
CA GLN A 191 -3.14 15.81 4.93
C GLN A 191 -2.38 14.92 5.93
N ALA A 192 -1.32 15.46 6.55
CA ALA A 192 -0.53 14.79 7.57
C ALA A 192 -1.35 14.47 8.82
N SER A 193 -2.17 15.42 9.31
CA SER A 193 -3.07 15.19 10.43
C SER A 193 -4.08 14.09 10.11
N LEU A 194 -4.67 14.08 8.91
CA LEU A 194 -5.63 13.05 8.54
C LEU A 194 -4.97 11.65 8.51
N LEU A 195 -3.78 11.54 7.93
CA LEU A 195 -3.01 10.29 7.97
C LEU A 195 -2.74 9.84 9.41
N LEU A 196 -2.28 10.74 10.28
CA LEU A 196 -1.98 10.45 11.68
C LEU A 196 -3.20 10.00 12.47
N ILE A 197 -4.38 10.60 12.26
CA ILE A 197 -5.62 10.20 12.93
C ILE A 197 -5.94 8.72 12.62
N TRP A 198 -5.82 8.31 11.37
CA TRP A 198 -6.11 6.92 10.98
C TRP A 198 -5.05 5.93 11.45
N VAL A 199 -3.78 6.35 11.50
CA VAL A 199 -2.70 5.55 12.10
C VAL A 199 -2.93 5.36 13.59
N VAL A 200 -3.21 6.42 14.33
CA VAL A 200 -3.41 6.38 15.78
C VAL A 200 -4.62 5.52 16.13
N THR A 201 -5.74 5.69 15.42
CA THR A 201 -6.94 4.86 15.65
C THR A 201 -6.71 3.40 15.26
N GLY A 202 -5.95 3.13 14.19
CA GLY A 202 -5.54 1.79 13.79
C GLY A 202 -4.66 1.11 14.85
N LEU A 203 -3.64 1.80 15.34
CA LEU A 203 -2.77 1.31 16.41
C LEU A 203 -3.54 1.10 17.71
N TYR A 204 -4.43 2.02 18.07
CA TYR A 204 -5.31 1.87 19.21
C TYR A 204 -6.19 0.62 19.07
N ALA A 205 -6.80 0.39 17.89
CA ALA A 205 -7.62 -0.80 17.67
C ALA A 205 -6.79 -2.09 17.80
N GLN A 206 -5.59 -2.13 17.22
CA GLN A 206 -4.68 -3.27 17.35
C GLN A 206 -4.25 -3.50 18.80
N PHE A 207 -3.97 -2.42 19.55
CA PHE A 207 -3.62 -2.49 20.97
C PHE A 207 -4.78 -2.95 21.85
N TYR A 208 -5.99 -2.41 21.64
CA TYR A 208 -7.21 -2.83 22.33
C TYR A 208 -7.47 -4.32 22.11
N ARG A 209 -7.37 -4.79 20.87
CA ARG A 209 -7.50 -6.23 20.55
C ARG A 209 -6.44 -7.06 21.22
N PHE A 210 -5.20 -6.58 21.26
CA PHE A 210 -4.08 -7.29 21.86
C PHE A 210 -4.33 -7.60 23.34
N ILE A 211 -4.92 -6.65 24.07
CA ILE A 211 -5.22 -6.79 25.50
C ILE A 211 -6.49 -7.62 25.72
N GLU A 212 -7.60 -7.23 25.07
CA GLU A 212 -8.95 -7.66 25.49
C GLU A 212 -9.49 -8.89 24.75
N VAL A 213 -8.99 -9.17 23.54
CA VAL A 213 -9.67 -10.12 22.63
C VAL A 213 -8.76 -11.20 22.06
N SER A 214 -7.49 -10.88 21.82
CA SER A 214 -6.59 -11.72 21.02
C SER A 214 -6.05 -12.91 21.79
N ASP A 215 -6.10 -14.09 21.17
CA ASP A 215 -5.36 -15.28 21.61
C ASP A 215 -3.83 -15.12 21.39
N LEU A 216 -3.05 -16.11 21.84
CA LEU A 216 -1.57 -16.07 21.75
C LEU A 216 -1.06 -15.89 20.31
N THR A 217 -1.72 -16.51 19.33
CA THR A 217 -1.34 -16.46 17.92
C THR A 217 -1.69 -15.10 17.32
N GLN A 218 -2.92 -14.63 17.58
CA GLN A 218 -3.40 -13.32 17.12
C GLN A 218 -2.57 -12.18 17.71
N ARG A 219 -2.09 -12.31 18.95
CA ARG A 219 -1.15 -11.34 19.56
C ARG A 219 0.16 -11.22 18.80
N GLN A 220 0.70 -12.33 18.27
CA GLN A 220 1.90 -12.26 17.43
C GLN A 220 1.60 -11.63 16.08
N GLN A 221 0.45 -11.97 15.47
CA GLN A 221 0.01 -11.36 14.22
C GLN A 221 -0.18 -9.84 14.35
N ALA A 222 -0.81 -9.39 15.43
CA ALA A 222 -1.03 -7.98 15.71
C ALA A 222 0.28 -7.19 15.85
N LYS A 223 1.33 -7.77 16.43
CA LYS A 223 2.66 -7.13 16.52
C LYS A 223 3.26 -6.87 15.14
N TRP A 224 3.23 -7.89 14.27
CA TRP A 224 3.73 -7.74 12.89
C TRP A 224 2.86 -6.78 12.08
N ALA A 225 1.53 -6.85 12.21
CA ALA A 225 0.63 -5.92 11.56
C ALA A 225 0.85 -4.46 12.02
N ALA A 226 1.05 -4.23 13.32
CA ALA A 226 1.35 -2.91 13.88
C ALA A 226 2.70 -2.36 13.37
N ALA A 227 3.73 -3.20 13.30
CA ALA A 227 5.03 -2.83 12.72
C ALA A 227 4.89 -2.46 11.23
N GLY A 228 4.15 -3.27 10.46
CA GLY A 228 3.85 -2.98 9.07
C GLY A 228 3.10 -1.67 8.90
N LEU A 229 2.06 -1.43 9.71
CA LEU A 229 1.27 -0.20 9.71
C LEU A 229 2.15 1.03 9.95
N LEU A 230 2.98 0.99 11.00
CA LEU A 230 3.91 2.08 11.29
C LEU A 230 4.81 2.37 10.10
N ALA A 231 5.38 1.34 9.47
CA ALA A 231 6.20 1.54 8.28
C ALA A 231 5.41 2.12 7.10
N ALA A 232 4.19 1.62 6.83
CA ALA A 232 3.34 2.07 5.74
C ALA A 232 2.96 3.54 5.83
N ALA A 233 2.74 4.05 7.04
CA ALA A 233 2.30 5.42 7.26
C ALA A 233 3.44 6.39 7.55
N MET A 234 4.42 5.98 8.37
CA MET A 234 5.52 6.86 8.75
C MET A 234 6.50 7.08 7.61
N THR A 235 6.72 6.09 6.73
CA THR A 235 7.68 6.25 5.62
C THR A 235 7.23 7.34 4.65
N PRO A 236 5.99 7.32 4.10
CA PRO A 236 5.53 8.40 3.24
C PRO A 236 5.43 9.74 3.99
N LEU A 237 4.98 9.73 5.25
CA LEU A 237 4.89 10.96 6.05
C LEU A 237 6.25 11.65 6.20
N VAL A 238 7.29 10.90 6.60
CA VAL A 238 8.65 11.42 6.76
C VAL A 238 9.20 11.91 5.43
N TYR A 239 8.98 11.14 4.35
CA TYR A 239 9.40 11.53 3.01
C TYR A 239 8.75 12.87 2.59
N PHE A 240 7.42 12.98 2.61
CA PHE A 240 6.74 14.19 2.16
C PHE A 240 7.01 15.39 3.06
N LEU A 241 7.12 15.18 4.38
CA LEU A 241 7.44 16.26 5.32
C LEU A 241 8.85 16.80 5.11
N ALA A 242 9.83 15.93 4.82
CA ALA A 242 11.20 16.36 4.52
C ALA A 242 11.23 17.30 3.29
N PHE A 243 10.52 16.95 2.21
CA PHE A 243 10.44 17.79 1.01
C PHE A 243 9.69 19.11 1.22
N ALA A 244 8.74 19.13 2.14
CA ALA A 244 7.97 20.34 2.43
C ALA A 244 8.68 21.32 3.36
N VAL A 245 9.41 20.81 4.36
CA VAL A 245 10.09 21.61 5.38
C VAL A 245 11.49 22.04 4.93
N LEU A 246 12.10 21.30 4.01
CA LEU A 246 13.43 21.61 3.45
C LEU A 246 13.28 22.06 2.00
N PRO A 247 13.07 23.36 1.71
CA PRO A 247 12.94 23.87 0.33
C PRO A 247 14.11 23.49 -0.57
N ALA A 248 15.31 23.34 0.01
CA ALA A 248 16.51 22.88 -0.70
C ALA A 248 16.41 21.44 -1.23
N MET A 249 15.44 20.64 -0.79
CA MET A 249 15.17 19.29 -1.31
C MET A 249 14.12 19.30 -2.42
N ASN A 250 13.35 20.38 -2.59
CA ASN A 250 12.29 20.47 -3.57
C ASN A 250 12.73 21.30 -4.79
N LEU A 251 12.97 20.60 -5.91
CA LEU A 251 13.43 21.20 -7.17
C LEU A 251 12.47 22.27 -7.71
N GLU A 252 11.16 22.16 -7.43
CA GLU A 252 10.15 23.09 -7.92
C GLU A 252 10.09 24.38 -7.08
N LEU A 253 10.48 24.31 -5.81
CA LEU A 253 10.49 25.45 -4.90
C LEU A 253 11.79 26.28 -4.98
N LEU A 254 12.81 25.78 -5.69
CA LEU A 254 14.05 26.52 -5.90
C LEU A 254 13.79 27.75 -6.79
N PRO A 255 14.05 28.98 -6.32
CA PRO A 255 13.88 30.17 -7.12
C PRO A 255 14.69 30.07 -8.43
N SER A 256 14.04 30.29 -9.57
CA SER A 256 14.71 30.34 -10.89
C SER A 256 15.88 31.32 -10.92
N GLN A 257 15.81 32.37 -10.10
CA GLN A 257 16.89 33.33 -9.87
C GLN A 257 18.18 32.68 -9.32
N LEU A 258 18.08 31.66 -8.46
CA LEU A 258 19.26 30.95 -7.96
C LEU A 258 19.92 30.12 -9.06
N VAL A 259 19.13 29.43 -9.88
CA VAL A 259 19.65 28.66 -11.02
C VAL A 259 20.31 29.59 -12.04
N ASN A 260 19.70 30.74 -12.31
CA ASN A 260 20.29 31.74 -13.21
C ASN A 260 21.58 32.35 -12.65
N ARG A 261 21.67 32.54 -11.33
CA ARG A 261 22.81 33.19 -10.68
C ARG A 261 23.99 32.26 -10.43
N PHE A 262 23.73 31.01 -10.06
CA PHE A 262 24.75 30.04 -9.64
C PHE A 262 24.90 28.86 -10.60
N GLY A 263 24.09 28.81 -11.66
CA GLY A 263 24.10 27.77 -12.67
C GLY A 263 23.35 26.50 -12.27
N PRO A 264 23.34 25.48 -13.14
CA PRO A 264 22.61 24.22 -12.93
C PRO A 264 23.16 23.39 -11.78
N ALA A 265 24.39 23.64 -11.33
CA ALA A 265 25.04 22.93 -10.24
C ALA A 265 24.23 22.97 -8.92
N VAL A 266 23.43 24.02 -8.70
CA VAL A 266 22.56 24.14 -7.51
C VAL A 266 21.49 23.03 -7.46
N LEU A 267 21.15 22.44 -8.61
CA LEU A 267 20.15 21.37 -8.72
C LEU A 267 20.70 19.99 -8.37
N THR A 268 22.04 19.83 -8.29
CA THR A 268 22.70 18.53 -8.04
C THR A 268 22.30 17.94 -6.69
N LEU A 269 22.48 18.71 -5.61
CA LEU A 269 22.19 18.24 -4.25
C LEU A 269 20.72 17.85 -4.05
N PRO A 270 19.71 18.65 -4.47
CA PRO A 270 18.31 18.23 -4.43
C PRO A 270 18.03 16.97 -5.24
N ALA A 271 18.64 16.81 -6.42
CA ALA A 271 18.45 15.61 -7.24
C ALA A 271 19.00 14.35 -6.55
N LEU A 272 20.17 14.44 -5.91
CA LEU A 272 20.75 13.34 -5.12
C LEU A 272 19.92 13.04 -3.87
N ALA A 273 19.50 14.09 -3.14
CA ALA A 273 18.60 13.96 -1.99
C ALA A 273 17.28 13.28 -2.40
N GLY A 274 16.76 13.62 -3.58
CA GLY A 274 15.58 12.97 -4.13
C GLY A 274 15.76 11.49 -4.45
N LEU A 275 16.93 11.11 -4.98
CA LEU A 275 17.26 9.71 -5.23
C LEU A 275 17.37 8.90 -3.94
N ILE A 276 18.01 9.47 -2.92
CA ILE A 276 18.10 8.88 -1.58
C ILE A 276 16.71 8.75 -0.97
N GLY A 277 15.91 9.82 -1.01
CA GLY A 277 14.55 9.85 -0.50
C GLY A 277 13.66 8.80 -1.18
N MET A 278 13.73 8.67 -2.50
CA MET A 278 13.00 7.62 -3.24
C MET A 278 13.45 6.22 -2.84
N THR A 279 14.75 6.01 -2.61
CA THR A 279 15.28 4.72 -2.14
C THR A 279 14.72 4.38 -0.76
N MET A 280 14.78 5.32 0.19
CA MET A 280 14.24 5.14 1.54
C MET A 280 12.74 4.89 1.52
N LEU A 281 12.01 5.63 0.67
CA LEU A 281 10.58 5.45 0.48
C LEU A 281 10.26 4.06 -0.06
N ALA A 282 10.94 3.62 -1.12
CA ALA A 282 10.74 2.30 -1.71
C ALA A 282 11.00 1.17 -0.70
N LEU A 283 12.10 1.25 0.04
CA LEU A 283 12.44 0.27 1.08
C LEU A 283 11.39 0.24 2.20
N GLY A 284 11.00 1.40 2.73
CA GLY A 284 9.99 1.48 3.79
C GLY A 284 8.61 1.01 3.33
N MET A 285 8.24 1.25 2.07
CA MET A 285 7.02 0.69 1.48
C MET A 285 7.04 -0.84 1.41
N MET A 286 8.20 -1.47 1.25
CA MET A 286 8.32 -2.95 1.23
C MET A 286 8.28 -3.58 2.63
N VAL A 287 8.47 -2.81 3.71
CA VAL A 287 8.36 -3.31 5.09
C VAL A 287 6.92 -3.68 5.44
N PHE A 288 5.94 -2.91 4.96
CA PHE A 288 4.52 -3.17 5.16
C PHE A 288 4.07 -4.55 4.64
N PRO A 289 4.23 -4.88 3.34
CA PRO A 289 3.80 -6.17 2.81
C PRO A 289 4.59 -7.33 3.44
N ALA A 290 5.89 -7.15 3.70
CA ALA A 290 6.71 -8.18 4.34
C ALA A 290 6.17 -8.51 5.75
N SER A 291 5.81 -7.50 6.53
CA SER A 291 5.25 -7.67 7.88
C SER A 291 3.93 -8.44 7.86
N PHE A 292 3.02 -8.13 6.93
CA PHE A 292 1.75 -8.85 6.79
C PHE A 292 1.94 -10.29 6.32
N VAL A 293 2.86 -10.55 5.39
CA VAL A 293 3.17 -11.92 4.96
C VAL A 293 3.79 -12.72 6.08
N ILE A 294 4.68 -12.14 6.90
CA ILE A 294 5.19 -12.80 8.11
C ILE A 294 4.05 -13.07 9.09
N ALA A 295 3.18 -12.08 9.35
CA ALA A 295 2.05 -12.23 10.25
C ALA A 295 1.15 -13.39 9.81
N VAL A 296 0.79 -13.44 8.53
CA VAL A 296 -0.11 -14.48 8.02
C VAL A 296 0.59 -15.83 7.90
N LEU A 297 1.73 -15.93 7.21
CA LEU A 297 2.34 -17.22 6.90
C LEU A 297 3.02 -17.88 8.10
N ARG A 298 3.64 -17.11 9.01
CA ARG A 298 4.36 -17.66 10.16
C ARG A 298 3.42 -18.11 11.28
N TYR A 299 2.26 -17.45 11.41
CA TYR A 299 1.36 -17.64 12.55
C TYR A 299 -0.01 -18.21 12.18
N ARG A 300 -0.40 -18.28 10.89
CA ARG A 300 -1.57 -19.08 10.48
C ARG A 300 -1.17 -20.53 10.19
N LEU A 301 -1.07 -21.31 11.25
CA LEU A 301 -1.74 -22.60 11.52
C LEU A 301 -2.34 -23.48 10.39
N TRP A 302 -1.86 -23.48 9.13
CA TRP A 302 -2.38 -24.40 8.09
C TRP A 302 -2.32 -25.90 8.48
N ASP A 303 -1.52 -26.26 9.50
CA ASP A 303 -1.32 -27.63 9.96
C ASP A 303 -1.97 -28.00 11.30
N ILE A 304 -2.34 -27.08 12.20
CA ILE A 304 -2.84 -27.52 13.52
C ILE A 304 -4.26 -28.09 13.41
N ASP A 305 -5.15 -27.49 12.63
CA ASP A 305 -6.50 -28.05 12.44
C ASP A 305 -6.47 -29.37 11.66
N ARG A 306 -5.51 -29.53 10.72
CA ARG A 306 -5.27 -30.82 10.03
C ARG A 306 -4.67 -31.87 10.96
N LEU A 307 -3.75 -31.51 11.85
CA LEU A 307 -3.16 -32.42 12.83
C LEU A 307 -4.17 -32.84 13.90
N LEU A 308 -5.02 -31.93 14.39
CA LEU A 308 -6.11 -32.23 15.32
C LEU A 308 -7.18 -33.12 14.68
N SER A 309 -7.57 -32.85 13.44
CA SER A 309 -8.54 -33.71 12.73
C SER A 309 -8.04 -35.14 12.54
N ARG A 310 -6.72 -35.33 12.38
CA ARG A 310 -6.07 -36.65 12.27
C ARG A 310 -5.83 -37.33 13.62
N THR A 311 -5.71 -36.60 14.72
CA THR A 311 -5.55 -37.21 16.05
C THR A 311 -6.89 -37.59 16.67
N LEU A 312 -7.96 -36.85 16.40
CA LEU A 312 -9.31 -37.17 16.89
C LEU A 312 -10.04 -38.24 16.06
N THR A 313 -9.62 -38.51 14.82
CA THR A 313 -10.17 -39.63 14.02
C THR A 313 -9.48 -40.97 14.28
N TYR A 314 -8.40 -40.99 15.08
CA TYR A 314 -7.68 -42.20 15.46
C TYR A 314 -7.89 -42.59 16.94
N THR A 315 -8.84 -41.96 17.63
CA THR A 315 -9.33 -42.32 18.98
C THR A 315 -10.82 -42.58 18.93
#